data_AF-A0A7J6C2Y6-F1
#
_entry.id   AF-A0A7J6C2Y6-F1
#
_cell.length_a   1.000
_cell.length_b   1.000
_cell.length_c   1.000
_cell.angle_alpha   90.00
_cell.angle_beta   90.00
_cell.angle_gamma   90.00
#
_symmetry.space_group_name_H-M   'P 1'
#
loop_
_entity.id
_entity.type
_entity.pdbx_description
1 polymer ?
#
loop_
_entity_poly.entity_id
_entity_poly.type
_entity_poly.pdbx_seq_one_letter_code
_entity_poly.pdbx_strand_id
1 'polypeptide(L)'
;MESDSSHREHSTISDCVWKLRRYGQFLPEGSNVCAWKIFESSESTGKLELNILGSGHLLVSQGQELMEGFSLLNAQSFLKIQHKSDSLLFNITMKGESRLIRLQFDGSNRAEAAEACRKAVERLQDYVPVQEHLTTPASAAPSDPAEPGPSTQQQQAPEDAPQAAPAVAMGPLSIKHLSQYFLGERELSLPMAYHQCTLPSGDLEALLRVCLLDSGFPAFVEEVEKKMKELLQE
;
A
#
# COMPACT_ATOMS: atom_id res chain seq x y z
N MET A 1 5.62 -21.14 -44.40
CA MET A 1 4.75 -20.26 -43.61
C MET A 1 5.01 -20.65 -42.17
N GLU A 2 5.97 -19.96 -41.56
CA GLU A 2 6.34 -20.14 -40.15
C GLU A 2 5.30 -19.40 -39.31
N SER A 3 4.67 -20.13 -38.40
CA SER A 3 3.68 -19.60 -37.47
C SER A 3 4.41 -19.04 -36.26
N ASP A 4 4.26 -17.73 -36.10
CA ASP A 4 4.72 -16.91 -34.99
C ASP A 4 4.05 -17.37 -33.68
N SER A 5 4.83 -17.97 -32.77
CA SER A 5 4.37 -18.30 -31.42
C SER A 5 4.76 -17.17 -30.48
N SER A 6 3.81 -16.27 -30.21
CA SER A 6 3.96 -15.26 -29.17
C SER A 6 4.00 -15.93 -27.79
N HIS A 7 5.19 -16.16 -27.27
CA HIS A 7 5.40 -16.52 -25.87
C HIS A 7 5.02 -15.31 -25.00
N ARG A 8 3.84 -15.35 -24.38
CA ARG A 8 3.57 -14.54 -23.19
C ARG A 8 4.37 -15.16 -22.05
N GLU A 9 5.50 -14.56 -21.72
CA GLU A 9 6.28 -14.93 -20.55
C GLU A 9 5.43 -14.79 -19.29
N HIS A 10 5.31 -15.87 -18.53
CA HIS A 10 4.75 -15.85 -17.19
C HIS A 10 5.78 -15.17 -16.28
N SER A 11 5.58 -13.88 -15.98
CA SER A 11 6.40 -13.13 -15.02
C SER A 11 6.46 -13.92 -13.71
N THR A 12 7.68 -14.30 -13.29
CA THR A 12 7.87 -14.93 -11.98
C THR A 12 7.66 -13.88 -10.90
N ILE A 13 7.26 -14.30 -9.69
CA ILE A 13 7.01 -13.39 -8.55
C ILE A 13 8.21 -12.46 -8.30
N SER A 14 9.43 -12.96 -8.54
CA SER A 14 10.70 -12.24 -8.38
C SER A 14 10.87 -11.02 -9.29
N ASP A 15 10.21 -10.98 -10.45
CA ASP A 15 10.37 -9.89 -11.43
C ASP A 15 9.55 -8.64 -11.08
N CYS A 16 8.69 -8.75 -10.07
CA CYS A 16 7.74 -7.72 -9.66
C CYS A 16 7.99 -7.21 -8.23
N VAL A 17 9.22 -7.37 -7.73
CA VAL A 17 9.61 -6.95 -6.37
C VAL A 17 10.70 -5.89 -6.43
N TRP A 18 10.49 -4.78 -5.74
CA TRP A 18 11.46 -3.69 -5.64
C TRP A 18 11.78 -3.39 -4.18
N LYS A 19 13.08 -3.34 -3.86
CA LYS A 19 13.56 -2.96 -2.53
C LYS A 19 13.37 -1.47 -2.31
N LEU A 20 12.91 -1.12 -1.12
CA LEU A 20 12.71 0.26 -0.70
C LEU A 20 13.71 0.63 0.38
N ARG A 21 14.20 1.85 0.31
CA ARG A 21 14.99 2.46 1.38
C ARG A 21 14.07 2.97 2.48
N ARG A 22 12.99 3.63 2.08
CA ARG A 22 12.03 4.26 2.99
C ARG A 22 10.60 4.07 2.55
N TYR A 23 9.75 3.99 3.56
CA TYR A 23 8.31 4.10 3.44
C TYR A 23 7.83 5.21 4.39
N GLY A 24 6.99 6.11 3.90
CA GLY A 24 6.47 7.24 4.68
C GLY A 24 4.96 7.29 4.65
N GLN A 25 4.32 7.46 5.81
CA GLN A 25 2.89 7.74 5.94
C GLN A 25 2.69 9.18 6.38
N PHE A 26 1.80 9.89 5.67
CA PHE A 26 1.40 11.24 6.07
C PHE A 26 0.42 11.17 7.24
N LEU A 27 0.71 11.89 8.32
CA LEU A 27 -0.16 12.03 9.46
C LEU A 27 -0.82 13.42 9.44
N PRO A 28 -2.14 13.52 9.20
CA PRO A 28 -2.85 14.78 9.33
C PRO A 28 -3.07 15.07 10.82
N GLU A 29 -2.12 15.73 11.49
CA GLU A 29 -2.33 16.18 12.87
C GLU A 29 -3.09 17.51 12.91
N GLY A 30 -4.10 17.56 13.79
CA GLY A 30 -4.95 18.72 14.04
C GLY A 30 -4.24 19.83 14.82
N SER A 31 -3.12 20.36 14.31
CA SER A 31 -2.58 21.70 14.57
C SER A 31 -1.26 21.88 13.80
N ASN A 32 -1.28 22.69 12.74
CA ASN A 32 -0.15 23.33 12.02
C ASN A 32 1.19 22.60 11.74
N VAL A 33 1.36 21.32 12.07
CA VAL A 33 2.57 20.55 11.77
C VAL A 33 2.17 19.30 10.99
N CYS A 34 2.43 19.34 9.69
CA CYS A 34 2.33 18.18 8.83
C CYS A 34 3.50 17.23 9.13
N ALA A 35 3.23 16.08 9.77
CA ALA A 35 4.26 15.11 10.13
C ALA A 35 4.22 13.87 9.21
N TRP A 36 5.40 13.40 8.82
CA TRP A 36 5.55 12.11 8.13
C TRP A 36 6.06 11.07 9.13
N LYS A 37 5.36 9.95 9.26
CA LYS A 37 5.86 8.76 9.94
C LYS A 37 6.73 7.97 8.96
N ILE A 38 8.04 7.92 9.20
CA ILE A 38 9.01 7.29 8.33
C ILE A 38 9.43 5.92 8.88
N PHE A 39 9.50 4.94 7.99
CA PHE A 39 10.01 3.60 8.22
C PHE A 39 11.19 3.37 7.29
N GLU A 40 12.27 2.80 7.81
CA GLU A 40 13.48 2.52 7.05
C GLU A 40 13.82 1.02 7.13
N SER A 41 14.43 0.50 6.07
CA SER A 41 14.94 -0.87 6.03
C SER A 41 16.13 -1.01 6.99
N SER A 42 16.07 -1.98 7.90
CA SER A 42 17.18 -2.26 8.83
C SER A 42 17.31 -3.76 9.11
N GLU A 43 18.39 -4.17 9.77
CA GLU A 43 18.56 -5.57 10.17
C GLU A 43 17.55 -5.99 11.24
N SER A 44 17.13 -5.07 12.12
CA SER A 44 16.21 -5.37 13.22
C SER A 44 14.74 -5.30 12.82
N THR A 45 14.38 -4.42 11.88
CA THR A 45 13.00 -4.24 11.42
C THR A 45 12.69 -5.00 10.13
N GLY A 46 13.71 -5.48 9.42
CA GLY A 46 13.55 -6.15 8.13
C GLY A 46 13.64 -5.19 6.94
N LYS A 47 13.63 -5.78 5.73
CA LYS A 47 13.70 -5.05 4.47
C LYS A 47 12.30 -4.61 4.04
N LEU A 48 12.22 -3.38 3.53
CA LEU A 48 11.03 -2.83 2.89
C LEU A 48 10.98 -3.26 1.42
N GLU A 49 9.82 -3.74 0.99
CA GLU A 49 9.62 -4.23 -0.37
C GLU A 49 8.28 -3.74 -0.93
N LEU A 50 8.30 -3.31 -2.19
CA LEU A 50 7.11 -3.10 -3.02
C LEU A 50 6.94 -4.31 -3.93
N ASN A 51 5.75 -4.91 -3.93
CA ASN A 51 5.38 -6.02 -4.80
C ASN A 51 4.18 -5.62 -5.65
N ILE A 52 4.24 -5.84 -6.97
CA ILE A 52 3.11 -5.61 -7.89
C ILE A 52 2.81 -6.91 -8.65
N LEU A 53 1.91 -7.71 -8.10
CA LEU A 53 1.64 -9.05 -8.59
C LEU A 53 1.00 -9.07 -9.99
N GLY A 54 1.16 -10.18 -10.71
CA GLY A 54 0.49 -10.47 -11.98
C GLY A 54 -1.03 -10.26 -11.94
N SER A 55 -1.64 -10.50 -10.78
CA SER A 55 -3.07 -10.33 -10.52
C SER A 55 -3.51 -8.86 -10.33
N GLY A 56 -2.59 -7.89 -10.44
CA GLY A 56 -2.88 -6.48 -10.20
C GLY A 56 -3.01 -6.12 -8.72
N HIS A 57 -2.45 -6.91 -7.82
CA HIS A 57 -2.38 -6.56 -6.39
C HIS A 57 -1.06 -5.86 -6.08
N LEU A 58 -1.15 -4.76 -5.34
CA LEU A 58 0.01 -4.04 -4.83
C LEU A 58 0.16 -4.33 -3.33
N LEU A 59 1.38 -4.67 -2.92
CA LEU A 59 1.75 -4.89 -1.52
C LEU A 59 2.99 -4.07 -1.20
N VAL A 60 2.99 -3.38 -0.06
CA VAL A 60 4.19 -2.83 0.58
C VAL A 60 4.36 -3.54 1.91
N SER A 61 5.51 -4.16 2.12
CA SER A 61 5.79 -4.93 3.34
C SER A 61 7.13 -4.54 3.96
N GLN A 62 7.28 -4.82 5.25
CA GLN A 62 8.53 -4.75 5.98
C GLN A 62 8.75 -6.08 6.72
N GLY A 63 9.65 -6.93 6.24
CA GLY A 63 9.79 -8.29 6.80
C GLY A 63 8.45 -9.06 6.75
N GLN A 64 7.90 -9.40 7.91
CA GLN A 64 6.60 -10.10 8.06
C GLN A 64 5.43 -9.14 8.36
N GLU A 65 5.63 -7.83 8.22
CA GLU A 65 4.61 -6.81 8.42
C GLU A 65 4.09 -6.28 7.08
N LEU A 66 2.79 -6.40 6.83
CA LEU A 66 2.12 -5.74 5.72
C LEU A 66 1.87 -4.27 6.08
N MET A 67 2.41 -3.35 5.29
CA MET A 67 2.19 -1.91 5.47
C MET A 67 1.02 -1.41 4.63
N GLU A 68 0.99 -1.84 3.36
CA GLU A 68 -0.04 -1.47 2.40
C GLU A 68 -0.43 -2.68 1.55
N GLY A 69 -1.72 -2.88 1.33
CA GLY A 69 -2.24 -3.95 0.49
C GLY A 69 -3.57 -3.55 -0.14
N PHE A 70 -3.60 -3.42 -1.47
CA PHE A 70 -4.83 -3.10 -2.20
C PHE A 70 -4.74 -3.54 -3.68
N SER A 71 -5.91 -3.70 -4.30
CA SER A 71 -5.99 -4.00 -5.73
C SER A 71 -5.79 -2.73 -6.56
N LEU A 72 -5.02 -2.84 -7.64
CA LEU A 72 -4.85 -1.80 -8.65
C LEU A 72 -5.96 -1.85 -9.72
N LEU A 73 -6.75 -2.93 -9.75
CA LEU A 73 -7.88 -3.07 -10.68
C LEU A 73 -8.92 -1.99 -10.37
N ASN A 74 -9.27 -1.19 -11.38
CA ASN A 74 -10.19 -0.05 -11.26
C ASN A 74 -9.76 1.02 -10.22
N ALA A 75 -8.47 1.04 -9.85
CA ALA A 75 -7.97 1.92 -8.80
C ALA A 75 -7.93 3.39 -9.19
N GLN A 76 -8.06 3.73 -10.47
CA GLN A 76 -8.04 5.12 -10.97
C GLN A 76 -9.09 6.02 -10.32
N SER A 77 -10.18 5.44 -9.78
CA SER A 77 -11.23 6.17 -9.08
C SER A 77 -10.82 6.68 -7.70
N PHE A 78 -9.85 6.02 -7.04
CA PHE A 78 -9.43 6.34 -5.67
C PHE A 78 -7.91 6.57 -5.52
N LEU A 79 -7.11 6.19 -6.52
CA LEU A 79 -5.65 6.21 -6.44
C LEU A 79 -5.06 7.15 -7.49
N LYS A 80 -4.22 8.08 -7.02
CA LYS A 80 -3.36 8.92 -7.85
C LYS A 80 -1.90 8.66 -7.47
N ILE A 81 -1.04 8.49 -8.47
CA ILE A 81 0.38 8.20 -8.27
C ILE A 81 1.22 9.25 -8.96
N GLN A 82 2.10 9.89 -8.20
CA GLN A 82 3.12 10.79 -8.72
C GLN A 82 4.50 10.16 -8.59
N HIS A 83 5.33 10.34 -9.61
CA HIS A 83 6.71 9.87 -9.63
C HIS A 83 7.69 11.05 -9.69
N LYS A 84 8.78 10.96 -8.92
CA LYS A 84 9.91 11.89 -8.98
C LYS A 84 11.22 11.18 -8.62
N SER A 85 12.15 11.09 -9.58
CA SER A 85 13.48 10.50 -9.41
C SER A 85 13.47 9.04 -8.94
N ASP A 86 13.65 8.80 -7.64
CA ASP A 86 13.70 7.48 -6.99
C ASP A 86 12.50 7.27 -6.06
N SER A 87 11.46 8.10 -6.19
CA SER A 87 10.36 8.18 -5.25
C SER A 87 8.99 8.12 -5.94
N LEU A 88 8.05 7.44 -5.29
CA LEU A 88 6.63 7.46 -5.63
C LEU A 88 5.82 8.09 -4.49
N LEU A 89 4.83 8.91 -4.83
CA LEU A 89 3.84 9.44 -3.91
C LEU A 89 2.47 8.92 -4.33
N PHE A 90 1.82 8.18 -3.45
CA PHE A 90 0.47 7.68 -3.65
C PHE A 90 -0.47 8.55 -2.82
N ASN A 91 -1.51 9.04 -3.48
CA ASN A 91 -2.67 9.64 -2.82
C ASN A 91 -3.86 8.72 -3.02
N ILE A 92 -4.36 8.19 -1.91
CA ILE A 92 -5.44 7.20 -1.86
C ILE A 92 -6.62 7.88 -1.18
N THR A 93 -7.69 8.13 -1.93
CA THR A 93 -8.89 8.82 -1.46
C THR A 93 -10.11 7.92 -1.59
N MET A 94 -10.73 7.55 -0.47
CA MET A 94 -11.89 6.66 -0.42
C MET A 94 -12.92 7.15 0.58
N LYS A 95 -14.20 7.21 0.18
CA LYS A 95 -15.34 7.54 1.06
C LYS A 95 -15.12 8.79 1.95
N GLY A 96 -14.41 9.79 1.43
CA GLY A 96 -14.11 11.04 2.15
C GLY A 96 -12.82 11.01 3.00
N GLU A 97 -12.19 9.85 3.14
CA GLU A 97 -10.88 9.71 3.78
C GLU A 97 -9.78 9.78 2.73
N SER A 98 -8.70 10.51 3.03
CA SER A 98 -7.54 10.61 2.15
C SER A 98 -6.28 10.23 2.94
N ARG A 99 -5.47 9.33 2.37
CA ARG A 99 -4.15 8.99 2.90
C ARG A 99 -3.07 9.25 1.85
N LEU A 100 -1.96 9.82 2.30
CA LEU A 100 -0.77 9.99 1.47
C LEU A 100 0.32 9.05 1.99
N ILE A 101 0.92 8.30 1.07
CA ILE A 101 2.09 7.47 1.36
C ILE A 101 3.18 7.75 0.34
N ARG A 102 4.43 7.66 0.79
CA ARG A 102 5.61 7.90 -0.05
C ARG A 102 6.54 6.70 0.02
N LEU A 103 6.96 6.21 -1.15
CA LEU A 103 7.95 5.16 -1.30
C LEU A 103 9.25 5.78 -1.82
N GLN A 104 10.39 5.39 -1.24
CA GLN A 104 11.71 5.69 -1.79
C GLN A 104 12.42 4.38 -2.11
N PHE A 105 12.81 4.20 -3.36
CA PHE A 105 13.49 2.99 -3.85
C PHE A 105 14.92 2.92 -3.34
N ASP A 106 15.40 1.70 -3.11
CA ASP A 106 16.79 1.47 -2.74
C ASP A 106 17.67 1.16 -3.97
N GLY A 107 18.97 1.36 -3.81
CA GLY A 107 19.98 1.13 -4.83
C GLY A 107 21.37 1.51 -4.31
N SER A 108 22.42 0.94 -4.92
CA SER A 108 23.80 1.22 -4.50
C SER A 108 24.19 2.68 -4.72
N ASN A 109 23.49 3.34 -5.65
CA ASN A 109 23.61 4.76 -5.95
C ASN A 109 22.25 5.32 -6.42
N ARG A 110 22.19 6.65 -6.62
CA ARG A 110 20.97 7.34 -7.03
C ARG A 110 20.43 6.89 -8.40
N ALA A 111 21.31 6.51 -9.33
CA ALA A 111 20.89 6.08 -10.66
C ALA A 111 20.24 4.69 -10.61
N GLU A 112 20.80 3.76 -9.84
CA GLU A 112 20.20 2.44 -9.61
C GLU A 112 18.83 2.53 -8.92
N ALA A 113 18.71 3.37 -7.89
CA ALA A 113 17.43 3.57 -7.20
C ALA A 113 16.37 4.20 -8.13
N ALA A 114 16.76 5.16 -8.97
CA ALA A 114 15.88 5.75 -9.97
C ALA A 114 15.46 4.75 -11.05
N GLU A 115 16.36 3.87 -11.50
CA GLU A 115 16.04 2.81 -12.46
C GLU A 115 15.08 1.77 -11.88
N ALA A 116 15.28 1.36 -10.61
CA ALA A 116 14.33 0.50 -9.92
C ALA A 116 12.94 1.15 -9.84
N CYS A 117 12.90 2.44 -9.52
CA CYS A 117 11.65 3.22 -9.50
C CYS A 117 10.99 3.27 -10.88
N ARG A 118 11.75 3.54 -11.94
CA ARG A 118 11.28 3.57 -13.32
C ARG A 118 10.63 2.25 -13.74
N LYS A 119 11.25 1.11 -13.43
CA LYS A 119 10.67 -0.23 -13.71
C LYS A 119 9.36 -0.47 -12.96
N ALA A 120 9.28 -0.03 -11.70
CA ALA A 120 8.02 -0.10 -10.95
C ALA A 120 6.94 0.80 -11.55
N VAL A 121 7.30 1.99 -12.05
CA VAL A 121 6.39 2.89 -12.77
C VAL A 121 5.84 2.23 -14.03
N GLU A 122 6.70 1.60 -14.85
CA GLU A 122 6.26 0.84 -16.03
C GLU A 122 5.22 -0.21 -15.65
N ARG A 123 5.47 -0.96 -14.57
CA ARG A 123 4.52 -1.96 -14.09
C ARG A 123 3.21 -1.36 -13.56
N LEU A 124 3.26 -0.22 -12.89
CA LEU A 124 2.06 0.47 -12.40
C LEU A 124 1.19 1.00 -13.53
N GLN A 125 1.81 1.43 -14.64
CA GLN A 125 1.13 1.98 -15.81
C GLN A 125 0.23 0.98 -16.52
N ASP A 126 0.42 -0.33 -16.31
CA ASP A 126 -0.52 -1.38 -16.75
C ASP A 126 -1.92 -1.24 -16.11
N TYR A 127 -2.03 -0.56 -14.97
CA TYR A 127 -3.26 -0.48 -14.16
C TYR A 127 -3.76 0.94 -13.93
N VAL A 128 -2.84 1.87 -13.60
CA VAL A 128 -3.17 3.24 -13.22
C VAL A 128 -2.20 4.24 -13.85
N PRO A 129 -2.67 5.40 -14.34
CA PRO A 129 -1.79 6.45 -14.83
C PRO A 129 -0.87 6.98 -13.73
N VAL A 130 0.43 7.02 -14.00
CA VAL A 130 1.44 7.61 -13.11
C VAL A 130 1.86 8.97 -13.67
N GLN A 131 1.67 10.04 -12.90
CA GLN A 131 2.08 11.39 -13.31
C GLN A 131 3.54 11.65 -12.97
N GLU A 132 4.34 12.09 -13.95
CA GLU A 132 5.66 12.63 -13.66
C GLU A 132 5.52 14.00 -13.00
N HIS A 133 6.13 14.19 -11.83
CA HIS A 133 6.14 15.48 -11.16
C HIS A 133 7.11 16.43 -11.88
N LEU A 134 6.65 16.99 -13.00
CA LEU A 134 7.33 18.11 -13.67
C LEU A 134 7.35 19.30 -12.71
N THR A 135 8.53 19.84 -12.45
CA THR A 135 8.68 21.09 -11.71
C THR A 135 8.00 22.21 -12.49
N THR A 136 6.76 22.53 -12.14
CA THR A 136 6.18 23.84 -12.45
C THR A 136 6.95 24.88 -11.62
N PRO A 137 7.44 26.00 -12.20
CA PRO A 137 8.14 27.03 -11.43
C PRO A 137 7.25 27.56 -10.32
N ALA A 138 7.79 27.64 -9.11
CA ALA A 138 7.14 28.24 -7.96
C ALA A 138 6.67 29.66 -8.32
N SER A 139 5.36 29.86 -8.40
CA SER A 139 4.77 31.19 -8.42
C SER A 139 4.12 31.44 -7.07
N ALA A 140 4.58 32.53 -6.44
CA ALA A 140 4.07 33.18 -5.23
C ALA A 140 4.39 32.51 -3.89
N ALA A 141 5.62 32.72 -3.42
CA ALA A 141 5.85 32.95 -2.00
C ALA A 141 5.20 34.29 -1.57
N PRO A 142 4.76 34.38 -0.32
CA PRO A 142 5.15 35.50 0.54
C PRO A 142 5.87 34.92 1.78
N SER A 143 7.18 35.16 1.91
CA SER A 143 7.76 36.16 2.83
C SER A 143 7.63 35.78 4.31
N ASP A 144 8.79 35.63 4.97
CA ASP A 144 8.96 35.49 6.42
C ASP A 144 8.05 36.43 7.22
N PRO A 145 7.66 36.01 8.44
CA PRO A 145 8.12 36.80 9.58
C PRO A 145 8.48 35.98 10.84
N ALA A 146 9.65 36.35 11.38
CA ALA A 146 10.01 36.59 12.79
C ALA A 146 9.38 35.74 13.93
N GLU A 147 10.26 35.32 14.85
CA GLU A 147 9.94 34.80 16.20
C GLU A 147 8.89 35.63 16.95
N PRO A 148 8.14 34.97 17.86
CA PRO A 148 8.14 35.46 19.24
C PRO A 148 8.12 34.38 20.33
N GLY A 149 8.80 34.70 21.44
CA GLY A 149 8.67 34.06 22.75
C GLY A 149 7.34 34.39 23.49
N PRO A 150 7.20 33.97 24.77
CA PRO A 150 6.01 33.27 25.28
C PRO A 150 5.02 34.16 26.06
N SER A 151 3.77 33.66 26.26
CA SER A 151 3.04 33.54 27.56
C SER A 151 1.50 33.56 27.45
N THR A 152 0.87 32.49 27.96
CA THR A 152 -0.40 32.37 28.74
C THR A 152 -1.60 33.29 28.49
N GLN A 153 -2.80 32.70 28.26
CA GLN A 153 -3.89 32.60 29.26
C GLN A 153 -5.09 31.77 28.77
N GLN A 154 -5.78 31.19 29.75
CA GLN A 154 -6.84 30.17 29.74
C GLN A 154 -8.21 30.69 29.25
N GLN A 155 -9.07 29.78 28.77
CA GLN A 155 -10.49 29.70 29.15
C GLN A 155 -11.14 28.36 28.74
N GLN A 156 -12.09 27.91 29.57
CA GLN A 156 -12.62 26.54 29.71
C GLN A 156 -13.89 26.27 28.85
N ALA A 157 -14.01 25.02 28.35
CA ALA A 157 -15.18 24.09 28.26
C ALA A 157 -16.54 24.56 27.64
N PRO A 158 -17.43 23.68 27.11
CA PRO A 158 -17.63 22.26 27.47
C PRO A 158 -17.92 21.23 26.34
N GLU A 159 -17.78 19.96 26.76
CA GLU A 159 -18.41 18.70 26.34
C GLU A 159 -19.26 18.65 25.04
N ASP A 160 -18.82 17.82 24.09
CA ASP A 160 -19.61 16.65 23.65
C ASP A 160 -18.63 15.63 23.04
N ALA A 161 -18.63 14.39 23.53
CA ALA A 161 -17.71 13.35 23.08
C ALA A 161 -18.45 12.39 22.13
N PRO A 162 -18.17 12.39 20.82
CA PRO A 162 -18.60 11.31 19.96
C PRO A 162 -17.76 10.08 20.31
N GLN A 163 -18.45 9.12 20.90
CA GLN A 163 -18.14 7.69 20.94
C GLN A 163 -17.06 7.30 19.93
N ALA A 164 -15.86 6.99 20.43
CA ALA A 164 -14.72 6.65 19.61
C ALA A 164 -15.07 5.51 18.66
N ALA A 165 -15.10 5.81 17.35
CA ALA A 165 -15.11 4.79 16.32
C ALA A 165 -13.91 3.86 16.56
N PRO A 166 -14.04 2.54 16.32
CA PRO A 166 -12.93 1.63 16.48
C PRO A 166 -11.77 2.14 15.63
N ALA A 167 -10.67 2.49 16.28
CA ALA A 167 -9.49 3.02 15.61
C ALA A 167 -9.08 2.03 14.53
N VAL A 168 -9.28 2.42 13.26
CA VAL A 168 -8.80 1.67 12.10
C VAL A 168 -7.31 1.43 12.33
N ALA A 169 -6.84 0.21 12.07
CA ALA A 169 -5.42 -0.07 12.18
C ALA A 169 -4.67 0.75 11.12
N MET A 170 -4.21 1.95 11.51
CA MET A 170 -3.44 2.87 10.66
C MET A 170 -1.94 2.52 10.67
N GLY A 171 -1.57 1.33 11.17
CA GLY A 171 -0.20 0.86 11.30
C GLY A 171 0.05 -0.47 10.58
N PRO A 172 1.31 -0.93 10.54
CA PRO A 172 1.66 -2.21 9.94
C PRO A 172 0.86 -3.37 10.57
N LEU A 173 0.50 -4.34 9.72
CA LEU A 173 -0.25 -5.52 10.08
C LEU A 173 0.60 -6.77 9.85
N SER A 174 0.97 -7.45 10.93
CA SER A 174 1.72 -8.69 10.81
C SER A 174 0.94 -9.76 10.05
N ILE A 175 1.66 -10.61 9.31
CA ILE A 175 1.06 -11.79 8.67
C ILE A 175 0.32 -12.65 9.71
N LYS A 176 0.86 -12.76 10.93
CA LYS A 176 0.21 -13.45 12.06
C LYS A 176 -1.15 -12.85 12.41
N HIS A 177 -1.25 -11.53 12.49
CA HIS A 177 -2.53 -10.85 12.76
C HIS A 177 -3.54 -11.05 11.62
N LEU A 178 -3.10 -10.97 10.37
CA LEU A 178 -3.96 -11.26 9.22
C LEU A 178 -4.45 -12.71 9.24
N SER A 179 -3.58 -13.68 9.53
CA SER A 179 -3.96 -15.09 9.68
C SER A 179 -5.02 -15.28 10.77
N GLN A 180 -4.83 -14.68 11.95
CA GLN A 180 -5.82 -14.74 13.04
C GLN A 180 -7.19 -14.17 12.62
N TYR A 181 -7.18 -13.06 11.88
CA TYR A 181 -8.41 -12.44 11.39
C TYR A 181 -9.16 -13.32 10.40
N PHE A 182 -8.46 -13.86 9.41
CA PHE A 182 -9.07 -14.75 8.40
C PHE A 182 -9.53 -16.09 8.98
N LEU A 183 -8.87 -16.58 10.04
CA LEU A 183 -9.31 -17.76 10.79
C LEU A 183 -10.47 -17.46 11.77
N GLY A 184 -10.91 -16.20 11.88
CA GLY A 184 -11.98 -15.79 12.78
C GLY A 184 -11.58 -15.75 14.26
N GLU A 185 -10.29 -15.84 14.57
CA GLU A 185 -9.77 -15.81 15.95
C GLU A 185 -9.68 -14.40 16.53
N ARG A 186 -9.72 -13.37 15.67
CA ARG A 186 -9.58 -11.96 16.07
C ARG A 186 -10.36 -11.03 15.17
N GLU A 187 -11.02 -10.03 15.75
CA GLU A 187 -11.56 -8.89 14.99
C GLU A 187 -10.45 -7.88 14.66
N LEU A 188 -10.38 -7.44 13.41
CA LEU A 188 -9.51 -6.37 12.93
C LEU A 188 -10.32 -5.36 12.13
N SER A 189 -10.09 -4.07 12.38
CA SER A 189 -10.57 -2.97 11.54
C SER A 189 -9.49 -2.63 10.52
N LEU A 190 -9.61 -3.21 9.31
CA LEU A 190 -8.70 -2.94 8.19
C LEU A 190 -9.10 -1.64 7.48
N PRO A 191 -8.15 -0.84 6.96
CA PRO A 191 -8.47 0.33 6.15
C PRO A 191 -9.36 -0.02 4.96
N MET A 192 -10.25 0.90 4.54
CA MET A 192 -11.26 0.64 3.50
C MET A 192 -10.68 0.09 2.18
N ALA A 193 -9.44 0.45 1.84
CA ALA A 193 -8.74 -0.04 0.65
C ALA A 193 -8.55 -1.57 0.62
N TYR A 194 -8.48 -2.21 1.80
CA TYR A 194 -8.30 -3.65 1.94
C TYR A 194 -9.59 -4.45 1.74
N HIS A 195 -10.75 -3.77 1.85
CA HIS A 195 -12.07 -4.41 1.74
C HIS A 195 -12.60 -4.47 0.30
N GLN A 196 -11.85 -3.96 -0.68
CA GLN A 196 -12.30 -3.97 -2.06
C GLN A 196 -12.15 -5.36 -2.68
N CYS A 197 -13.28 -6.06 -2.82
CA CYS A 197 -13.40 -7.11 -3.82
C CYS A 197 -13.53 -6.43 -5.19
N THR A 198 -12.47 -6.54 -6.00
CA THR A 198 -12.44 -5.96 -7.36
C THR A 198 -12.96 -6.90 -8.43
N LEU A 199 -13.39 -8.12 -8.06
CA LEU A 199 -14.02 -9.05 -9.00
C LEU A 199 -15.34 -8.45 -9.51
N PRO A 200 -15.49 -8.23 -10.83
CA PRO A 200 -16.79 -7.96 -11.43
C PRO A 200 -17.80 -9.02 -11.03
N SER A 201 -19.08 -8.65 -10.91
CA SER A 201 -20.14 -9.57 -10.49
C SER A 201 -20.29 -10.80 -11.40
N GLY A 202 -19.87 -10.71 -12.67
CA GLY A 202 -19.82 -11.85 -13.60
C GLY A 202 -18.62 -12.78 -13.39
N ASP A 203 -17.52 -12.27 -12.88
CA ASP A 203 -16.28 -13.03 -12.70
C ASP A 203 -16.34 -13.92 -11.45
N LEU A 204 -17.14 -13.53 -10.45
CA LEU A 204 -17.39 -14.39 -9.28
C LEU A 204 -18.06 -15.70 -9.67
N GLU A 205 -19.05 -15.67 -10.56
CA GLU A 205 -19.74 -16.88 -11.01
C GLU A 205 -18.81 -17.78 -11.82
N ALA A 206 -17.97 -17.19 -12.68
CA ALA A 206 -16.95 -17.92 -13.42
C ALA A 206 -15.90 -18.54 -12.49
N LEU A 207 -15.41 -17.79 -11.49
CA LEU A 207 -14.48 -18.28 -10.48
C LEU A 207 -15.08 -19.44 -9.69
N LEU A 208 -16.33 -19.30 -9.25
CA LEU A 208 -17.04 -20.37 -8.53
C LEU A 208 -17.17 -21.63 -9.40
N ARG A 209 -17.49 -21.49 -10.68
CA ARG A 209 -17.52 -22.64 -11.61
C ARG A 209 -16.18 -23.34 -11.68
N VAL A 210 -15.07 -22.60 -11.76
CA VAL A 210 -13.71 -23.18 -11.76
C VAL A 210 -13.46 -23.94 -10.46
N CYS A 211 -13.73 -23.33 -9.31
CA CYS A 211 -13.58 -23.98 -8.00
C CYS A 211 -14.41 -25.27 -7.86
N LEU A 212 -15.61 -25.32 -8.45
CA LEU A 212 -16.48 -26.50 -8.41
C LEU A 212 -16.08 -27.60 -9.40
N LEU A 213 -15.44 -27.23 -10.51
CA LEU A 213 -14.98 -28.17 -11.54
C LEU A 213 -13.61 -28.77 -11.22
N ASP A 214 -12.82 -28.11 -10.39
CA ASP A 214 -11.54 -28.63 -9.90
C ASP A 214 -11.74 -29.47 -8.63
N SER A 215 -11.64 -30.79 -8.77
CA SER A 215 -11.73 -31.73 -7.64
C SER A 215 -10.64 -31.55 -6.60
N GLY A 216 -9.51 -30.91 -6.94
CA GLY A 216 -8.42 -30.61 -6.03
C GLY A 216 -8.66 -29.36 -5.17
N PHE A 217 -9.60 -28.50 -5.56
CA PHE A 217 -9.84 -27.23 -4.88
C PHE A 217 -10.15 -27.38 -3.38
N PRO A 218 -11.00 -28.33 -2.92
CA PRO A 218 -11.25 -28.49 -1.48
C PRO A 218 -9.97 -28.82 -0.68
N ALA A 219 -9.14 -29.74 -1.19
CA ALA A 219 -7.88 -30.10 -0.54
C ALA A 219 -6.88 -28.93 -0.53
N PHE A 220 -6.84 -28.14 -1.61
CA PHE A 220 -6.04 -26.92 -1.66
C PHE A 220 -6.48 -25.90 -0.59
N VAL A 221 -7.79 -25.68 -0.41
CA VAL A 221 -8.31 -24.79 0.64
C VAL A 221 -7.92 -25.27 2.04
N GLU A 222 -7.99 -26.57 2.30
CA GLU A 222 -7.52 -27.17 3.56
C GLU A 222 -6.01 -26.95 3.78
N GLU A 223 -5.20 -27.07 2.72
CA GLU A 223 -3.76 -26.83 2.77
C GLU A 223 -3.44 -25.36 3.07
N VAL A 224 -4.16 -24.42 2.45
CA VAL A 224 -4.05 -22.98 2.74
C VAL A 224 -4.38 -22.71 4.21
N GLU A 225 -5.50 -23.22 4.72
CA GLU A 225 -5.88 -23.06 6.12
C GLU A 225 -4.83 -23.65 7.07
N LYS A 226 -4.29 -24.84 6.76
CA LYS A 226 -3.20 -25.46 7.51
C LYS A 226 -1.96 -24.57 7.54
N LYS A 227 -1.54 -24.02 6.39
CA LYS A 227 -0.41 -23.11 6.31
C LYS A 227 -0.63 -21.84 7.12
N MET A 228 -1.85 -21.30 7.12
CA MET A 228 -2.19 -20.15 7.96
C MET A 228 -2.07 -20.46 9.46
N LYS A 229 -2.45 -21.67 9.89
CA LYS A 229 -2.27 -22.13 11.28
C LYS A 229 -0.81 -22.34 11.66
N GLU A 230 0.03 -22.79 10.73
CA GLU A 230 1.48 -22.92 10.94
C GLU A 230 2.11 -21.54 11.21
N LEU A 231 1.69 -20.49 10.49
CA LEU A 231 2.15 -19.12 10.71
C LEU A 231 1.78 -18.55 12.10
N LEU A 232 0.84 -19.16 12.82
CA LEU A 232 0.52 -18.76 14.20
C LEU A 232 1.54 -19.30 15.22
N GLN A 233 2.26 -20.36 14.87
CA GLN A 233 3.18 -21.08 15.75
C GLN A 233 4.63 -20.58 15.63
N GLU A 234 4.93 -19.81 14.58
CA GLU A 234 6.14 -19.00 14.44
C GLU A 234 6.09 -17.74 15.33
#